data_AF-A0A7J0GSE4-F1
#
_entry.id   AF-A0A7J0GSE4-F1
#
_cell.length_a   1.000
_cell.length_b   1.000
_cell.length_c   1.000
_cell.angle_alpha   90.00
_cell.angle_beta   90.00
_cell.angle_gamma   90.00
#
_symmetry.space_group_name_H-M   'P 1'
#
loop_
_entity.id
_entity.type
_entity.pdbx_description
1 polymer ?
#
loop_
_entity_poly.entity_id
_entity_poly.type
_entity_poly.pdbx_seq_one_letter_code
_entity_poly.pdbx_strand_id
1 'polypeptide(L)'
;MQTAKLARIPSMRERVDDTLSAHRNELVSLLSRYVEQGKGILQPHHLIDELDKIVGDDEANLTLINGPFGEVLKSAQEAIVLPPFVAMAIRPRPGVWEYVRVNVYELSVEQLSVAEYLRFKEELVDGQSNDQYVLELDFEPFNATFPRPSRTSSIGNGVQFLNRHLSSIMFRNRDCFEPLLDFLRAHKHKGHVLMLNDRIYSMPRLQSALTKAEGYLAKLSADTPYSEFEHDFQVMGFERGWGDTAGRVLEMMHLLLDILQAPDPTSLETFLSRIPMVFNVVILSVHGYFGQAKVLGLPDTGGQIVYILDQVRALENEILMRHKQQGLDVTPRILVVTRLIPDAKGTSCNQRLERISGTQHAHILRVPFRTDKGILRKWISRFDVWPYLEKFTEDAASEIAAELQGVPELIIGNYSDGNLVASLLAHKMGVTQCTIAHALEKNKIS
;
A
#
# COMPACT_ATOMS: atom_id res chain seq x y z
N MET A 1 46.55 -17.29 -10.79
CA MET A 1 45.13 -17.11 -11.15
C MET A 1 44.74 -15.70 -10.76
N GLN A 2 44.62 -14.79 -11.72
CA GLN A 2 44.17 -13.42 -11.48
C GLN A 2 42.68 -13.45 -11.14
N THR A 3 42.34 -12.95 -9.95
CA THR A 3 40.97 -12.67 -9.54
C THR A 3 40.35 -11.68 -10.53
N ALA A 4 39.34 -12.12 -11.28
CA ALA A 4 38.52 -11.24 -12.09
C ALA A 4 37.89 -10.19 -11.17
N LYS A 5 38.36 -8.93 -11.29
CA LYS A 5 37.70 -7.79 -10.68
C LYS A 5 36.30 -7.71 -11.29
N LEU A 6 35.27 -7.70 -10.45
CA LEU A 6 33.91 -7.33 -10.85
C LEU A 6 33.99 -5.99 -11.58
N ALA A 7 33.78 -6.00 -12.90
CA ALA A 7 33.74 -4.79 -13.70
C ALA A 7 32.54 -3.95 -13.22
N ARG A 8 32.81 -2.69 -12.88
CA ARG A 8 31.78 -1.69 -12.56
C ARG A 8 30.82 -1.63 -13.75
N ILE A 9 29.53 -1.83 -13.51
CA ILE A 9 28.52 -1.62 -14.56
C ILE A 9 28.53 -0.12 -14.88
N PRO A 10 28.84 0.29 -16.12
CA PRO A 10 28.87 1.71 -16.48
C PRO A 10 27.47 2.31 -16.35
N SER A 11 27.42 3.53 -15.81
CA SER A 11 26.19 4.34 -15.67
C SER A 11 25.54 4.61 -17.03
N MET A 12 24.24 4.94 -17.09
CA MET A 12 23.61 5.24 -18.38
C MET A 12 24.26 6.45 -19.05
N ARG A 13 24.73 7.43 -18.27
CA ARG A 13 25.55 8.54 -18.80
C ARG A 13 26.79 8.02 -19.52
N GLU A 14 27.61 7.20 -18.86
CA GLU A 14 28.84 6.64 -19.45
C GLU A 14 28.51 5.84 -20.72
N ARG A 15 27.44 5.03 -20.72
CA ARG A 15 27.01 4.29 -21.92
C ARG A 15 26.61 5.19 -23.07
N VAL A 16 25.89 6.27 -22.80
CA VAL A 16 25.47 7.24 -23.82
C VAL A 16 26.67 8.02 -24.35
N ASP A 17 27.58 8.45 -23.47
CA ASP A 17 28.79 9.21 -23.82
C ASP A 17 29.80 8.36 -24.62
N ASP A 18 30.03 7.11 -24.19
CA ASP A 18 30.87 6.15 -24.90
C ASP A 18 30.31 5.84 -26.30
N THR A 19 28.98 5.72 -26.43
CA THR A 19 28.35 5.46 -27.74
C THR A 19 28.37 6.71 -28.63
N LEU A 20 28.16 7.91 -28.08
CA LEU A 20 28.32 9.17 -28.82
C LEU A 20 29.73 9.35 -29.36
N SER A 21 30.73 8.90 -28.62
CA SER A 21 32.12 8.91 -29.07
C SER A 21 32.39 7.89 -30.19
N ALA A 22 31.75 6.71 -30.13
CA ALA A 22 31.95 5.61 -31.09
C ALA A 22 31.15 5.76 -32.40
N HIS A 23 29.94 6.32 -32.35
CA HIS A 23 28.97 6.37 -33.46
C HIS A 23 28.37 7.77 -33.63
N ARG A 24 29.26 8.76 -33.74
CA ARG A 24 28.90 10.19 -33.69
C ARG A 24 27.92 10.61 -34.78
N ASN A 25 28.11 10.17 -36.02
CA ASN A 25 27.35 10.66 -37.16
C ASN A 25 25.90 10.13 -37.14
N GLU A 26 25.74 8.86 -36.80
CA GLU A 26 24.45 8.18 -36.70
C GLU A 26 23.62 8.76 -35.57
N LEU A 27 24.25 9.04 -34.42
CA LEU A 27 23.58 9.61 -33.25
C LEU A 27 23.23 11.10 -33.43
N VAL A 28 24.10 11.89 -34.05
CA VAL A 28 23.76 13.27 -34.45
C VAL A 28 22.54 13.26 -35.37
N SER A 29 22.52 12.37 -36.36
CA SER A 29 21.39 12.22 -37.28
C SER A 29 20.09 11.90 -36.54
N LEU A 30 20.13 10.95 -35.59
CA LEU A 30 18.98 10.58 -34.78
C LEU A 30 18.47 11.71 -33.90
N LEU A 31 19.35 12.30 -33.12
CA LEU A 31 19.00 13.35 -32.19
C LEU A 31 18.54 14.62 -32.93
N SER A 32 19.11 14.90 -34.11
CA SER A 32 18.65 15.99 -34.97
C SER A 32 17.23 15.74 -35.47
N ARG A 33 16.88 14.51 -35.88
CA ARG A 33 15.50 14.15 -36.25
C ARG A 33 14.52 14.35 -35.10
N TYR A 34 14.90 14.00 -33.87
CA TYR A 34 14.07 14.29 -32.69
C TYR A 34 13.86 15.80 -32.50
N VAL A 35 14.93 16.60 -32.65
CA VAL A 35 14.87 18.06 -32.55
C VAL A 35 14.05 18.70 -33.68
N GLU A 36 14.12 18.15 -34.90
CA GLU A 36 13.36 18.60 -36.08
C GLU A 36 11.85 18.40 -35.94
N GLN A 37 11.40 17.44 -35.13
CA GLN A 37 9.98 17.28 -34.78
C GLN A 37 9.44 18.44 -33.94
N GLY A 38 10.31 19.30 -33.42
CA GLY A 38 9.96 20.48 -32.65
C GLY A 38 9.84 20.19 -31.15
N LYS A 39 9.38 21.20 -30.41
CA LYS A 39 9.19 21.10 -28.95
C LYS A 39 8.07 20.12 -28.65
N GLY A 40 8.35 19.08 -27.86
CA GLY A 40 7.34 18.07 -27.53
C GLY A 40 7.84 16.92 -26.68
N ILE A 41 6.93 15.97 -26.43
CA ILE A 41 7.19 14.71 -25.74
C ILE A 41 7.20 13.58 -26.76
N LEU A 42 8.28 12.80 -26.75
CA LEU A 42 8.42 11.58 -27.53
C LEU A 42 8.11 10.37 -26.65
N GLN A 43 7.18 9.55 -27.12
CA GLN A 43 6.82 8.28 -26.49
C GLN A 43 7.81 7.18 -26.91
N PRO A 44 7.87 6.03 -26.19
CA PRO A 44 8.82 4.97 -26.50
C PRO A 44 8.76 4.48 -27.95
N HIS A 45 7.55 4.37 -28.53
CA HIS A 45 7.39 3.96 -29.92
C HIS A 45 7.96 4.99 -30.89
N HIS A 46 7.77 6.30 -30.64
CA HIS A 46 8.40 7.34 -31.47
C HIS A 46 9.93 7.29 -31.40
N LEU A 47 10.51 7.00 -30.23
CA LEU A 47 11.96 6.87 -30.08
C LEU A 47 12.50 5.70 -30.91
N ILE A 48 11.81 4.56 -30.87
CA ILE A 48 12.18 3.35 -31.61
C ILE A 48 11.94 3.52 -33.11
N ASP A 49 10.81 4.10 -33.52
CA ASP A 49 10.47 4.30 -34.94
C ASP A 49 11.51 5.17 -35.66
N GLU A 50 12.01 6.23 -35.01
CA GLU A 50 13.08 7.07 -35.60
C GLU A 50 14.43 6.38 -35.61
N LEU A 51 14.72 5.53 -34.61
CA LEU A 51 15.91 4.68 -34.61
C LEU A 51 15.87 3.73 -35.83
N ASP A 52 14.72 3.13 -36.10
CA ASP A 52 14.52 2.21 -37.24
C ASP A 52 14.57 2.95 -38.59
N LYS A 53 14.13 4.21 -38.67
CA LYS A 53 14.19 5.03 -39.91
C LYS A 53 15.58 5.53 -40.28
N ILE A 54 16.57 5.43 -39.40
CA ILE A 54 17.98 5.76 -39.73
C ILE A 54 18.66 4.60 -40.46
N VAL A 55 18.04 3.43 -40.42
CA VAL A 55 18.60 2.18 -40.91
C VAL A 55 18.54 2.12 -42.44
N GLY A 56 19.70 2.26 -43.08
CA GLY A 56 20.02 1.58 -44.34
C GLY A 56 20.76 0.27 -44.07
N ASP A 57 20.91 -0.59 -45.09
CA ASP A 57 21.47 -1.96 -45.01
C ASP A 57 22.99 -2.06 -44.69
N ASP A 58 23.50 -1.45 -43.61
CA ASP A 58 24.91 -1.50 -43.22
C ASP A 58 25.17 -2.17 -41.83
N GLU A 59 26.28 -2.90 -41.73
CA GLU A 59 26.76 -3.63 -40.53
C GLU A 59 26.94 -2.73 -39.28
N ALA A 60 27.31 -1.47 -39.48
CA ALA A 60 27.44 -0.47 -38.41
C ALA A 60 26.09 -0.20 -37.71
N ASN A 61 24.97 -0.38 -38.42
CA ASN A 61 23.62 -0.04 -37.96
C ASN A 61 23.04 -1.12 -37.05
N LEU A 62 23.32 -2.40 -37.35
CA LEU A 62 23.03 -3.52 -36.46
C LEU A 62 23.80 -3.41 -35.14
N THR A 63 25.00 -2.82 -35.19
CA THR A 63 25.85 -2.60 -34.03
C THR A 63 25.30 -1.50 -33.12
N LEU A 64 24.64 -0.47 -33.66
CA LEU A 64 24.00 0.59 -32.88
C LEU A 64 22.72 0.11 -32.16
N ILE A 65 21.87 -0.65 -32.88
CA ILE A 65 20.58 -1.18 -32.37
C ILE A 65 20.79 -2.27 -31.31
N ASN A 66 21.79 -3.13 -31.52
CA ASN A 66 22.16 -4.19 -30.59
C ASN A 66 23.25 -3.74 -29.61
N GLY A 67 23.70 -2.49 -29.72
CA GLY A 67 24.72 -1.90 -28.88
C GLY A 67 24.16 -1.22 -27.64
N PRO A 68 25.04 -0.63 -26.81
CA PRO A 68 24.69 -0.02 -25.53
C PRO A 68 23.63 1.08 -25.64
N PHE A 69 23.65 1.86 -26.73
CA PHE A 69 22.70 2.95 -26.94
C PHE A 69 21.31 2.45 -27.39
N GLY A 70 21.26 1.40 -28.21
CA GLY A 70 20.00 0.73 -28.52
C GLY A 70 19.31 0.20 -27.26
N GLU A 71 20.07 -0.35 -26.31
CA GLU A 71 19.53 -0.74 -24.99
C GLU A 71 19.01 0.46 -24.18
N VAL A 72 19.71 1.60 -24.23
CA VAL A 72 19.28 2.84 -23.57
C VAL A 72 17.95 3.31 -24.12
N LEU A 73 17.80 3.39 -25.45
CA LEU A 73 16.55 3.81 -26.09
C LEU A 73 15.40 2.83 -25.86
N LYS A 74 15.66 1.53 -25.92
CA LYS A 74 14.67 0.49 -25.58
C LYS A 74 14.20 0.59 -24.12
N SER A 75 15.06 1.10 -23.23
CA SER A 75 14.75 1.30 -21.81
C SER A 75 14.17 2.70 -21.52
N ALA A 76 14.22 3.63 -22.47
CA ALA A 76 13.65 4.96 -22.33
C ALA A 76 12.12 4.90 -22.29
N GLN A 77 11.53 5.56 -21.30
CA GLN A 77 10.07 5.59 -21.10
C GLN A 77 9.43 6.83 -21.73
N GLU A 78 10.19 7.90 -21.86
CA GLU A 78 9.82 9.11 -22.58
C GLU A 78 11.10 9.91 -22.87
N ALA A 79 11.04 10.78 -23.87
CA ALA A 79 12.02 11.83 -24.06
C ALA A 79 11.32 13.18 -24.24
N ILE A 80 11.93 14.23 -23.73
CA ILE A 80 11.47 15.61 -23.83
C ILE A 80 12.42 16.33 -24.78
N VAL A 81 11.85 17.00 -25.77
CA VAL A 81 12.61 17.76 -26.76
C VAL A 81 12.36 19.25 -26.51
N LEU A 82 13.42 19.96 -26.08
CA LEU A 82 13.48 21.42 -26.07
C LEU A 82 14.75 21.84 -26.80
N PRO A 83 14.65 22.19 -28.10
CA PRO A 83 15.83 22.45 -28.92
C PRO A 83 16.79 23.46 -28.24
N PRO A 84 18.10 23.16 -28.15
CA PRO A 84 18.81 22.04 -28.78
C PRO A 84 18.95 20.76 -27.94
N PHE A 85 18.19 20.65 -26.84
CA PHE A 85 18.32 19.58 -25.86
C PHE A 85 17.28 18.47 -26.06
N VAL A 86 17.73 17.23 -25.86
CA VAL A 86 16.89 16.04 -25.72
C VAL A 86 17.15 15.44 -24.35
N ALA A 87 16.15 15.45 -23.47
CA ALA A 87 16.21 14.85 -22.14
C ALA A 87 15.44 13.53 -22.12
N MET A 88 16.05 12.44 -21.65
CA MET A 88 15.47 11.10 -21.65
C MET A 88 15.28 10.59 -20.22
N ALA A 89 14.10 10.04 -19.94
CA ALA A 89 13.84 9.26 -18.73
C ALA A 89 14.06 7.77 -19.02
N ILE A 90 15.16 7.22 -18.51
CA ILE A 90 15.59 5.85 -18.78
C ILE A 90 15.22 4.99 -17.58
N ARG A 91 14.64 3.82 -17.84
CA ARG A 91 14.22 2.86 -16.81
C ARG A 91 14.89 1.50 -17.05
N PRO A 92 16.15 1.33 -16.62
CA PRO A 92 16.92 0.10 -16.89
C PRO A 92 16.29 -1.16 -16.28
N ARG A 93 15.59 -1.00 -15.15
CA ARG A 93 14.92 -2.07 -14.42
C ARG A 93 13.77 -1.51 -13.58
N PRO A 94 12.79 -2.33 -13.19
CA PRO A 94 11.68 -1.84 -12.38
C PRO A 94 12.13 -1.21 -11.06
N GLY A 95 11.70 0.04 -10.85
CA GLY A 95 12.00 0.84 -9.66
C GLY A 95 13.31 1.62 -9.71
N VAL A 96 14.07 1.57 -10.82
CA VAL A 96 15.31 2.34 -11.00
C VAL A 96 15.16 3.24 -12.21
N TRP A 97 15.49 4.51 -12.03
CA TRP A 97 15.40 5.55 -13.04
C TRP A 97 16.71 6.31 -13.14
N GLU A 98 17.10 6.64 -14.36
CA GLU A 98 18.22 7.52 -14.67
C GLU A 98 17.74 8.56 -15.68
N TYR A 99 18.15 9.80 -15.48
CA TYR A 99 17.75 10.92 -16.34
C TYR A 99 19.00 11.49 -16.99
N VAL A 100 18.95 11.65 -18.31
CA VAL A 100 20.10 12.09 -19.10
C VAL A 100 19.63 13.17 -20.08
N ARG A 101 20.41 14.23 -20.22
CA ARG A 101 20.23 15.28 -21.21
C ARG A 101 21.36 15.24 -22.22
N VAL A 102 21.01 15.36 -23.49
CA VAL A 102 21.96 15.45 -24.59
C VAL A 102 21.77 16.78 -25.30
N ASN A 103 22.85 17.55 -25.45
CA ASN A 103 22.89 18.70 -26.35
C ASN A 103 23.23 18.21 -27.76
N VAL A 104 22.32 18.36 -28.72
CA VAL A 104 22.50 17.79 -30.07
C VAL A 104 23.61 18.50 -30.85
N TYR A 105 23.87 19.78 -30.59
CA TYR A 105 24.89 20.54 -31.30
C TYR A 105 26.29 20.37 -30.72
N GLU A 106 26.40 20.35 -29.40
CA GLU A 106 27.69 20.19 -28.70
C GLU A 106 28.05 18.71 -28.48
N LEU A 107 27.08 17.80 -28.61
CA LEU A 107 27.19 16.37 -28.33
C LEU A 107 27.69 16.09 -26.91
N SER A 108 27.28 16.93 -25.97
CA SER A 108 27.55 16.76 -24.55
C SER A 108 26.41 15.98 -23.88
N VAL A 109 26.79 15.07 -22.98
CA VAL A 109 25.88 14.26 -22.17
C VAL A 109 25.99 14.66 -20.71
N GLU A 110 24.85 15.02 -20.14
CA GLU A 110 24.73 15.40 -18.74
C GLU A 110 23.74 14.47 -18.04
N GLN A 111 24.11 14.04 -16.83
CA GLN A 111 23.17 13.34 -15.96
C GLN A 111 22.34 14.38 -15.20
N LEU A 112 21.02 14.20 -15.21
CA LEU A 112 20.08 15.04 -14.50
C LEU A 112 19.63 14.37 -13.19
N SER A 113 19.38 15.19 -12.18
CA SER A 113 18.54 14.83 -11.04
C SER A 113 17.06 14.76 -11.45
N VAL A 114 16.23 14.20 -10.57
CA VAL A 114 14.77 14.15 -10.76
C VAL A 114 14.20 15.57 -10.90
N ALA A 115 14.62 16.49 -10.02
CA ALA A 115 14.14 17.88 -10.03
C ALA A 115 14.52 18.61 -11.31
N GLU A 116 15.75 18.45 -11.80
CA GLU A 116 16.19 19.06 -13.08
C GLU A 116 15.43 18.50 -14.28
N TYR A 117 15.17 17.19 -14.31
CA TYR A 117 14.37 16.58 -15.36
C TYR A 117 12.90 17.05 -15.34
N LEU A 118 12.30 17.18 -14.16
CA LEU A 118 10.94 17.71 -14.01
C LEU A 118 10.84 19.19 -14.41
N ARG A 119 11.82 20.01 -14.04
CA ARG A 119 11.93 21.40 -14.51
C ARG A 119 11.95 21.49 -16.03
N PHE A 120 12.65 20.57 -16.68
CA PHE A 120 12.67 20.49 -18.14
C PHE A 120 11.29 20.13 -18.74
N LYS A 121 10.46 19.35 -18.03
CA LYS A 121 9.06 19.08 -18.43
C LYS A 121 8.15 20.29 -18.20
N GLU A 122 8.37 21.05 -17.13
CA GLU A 122 7.64 22.28 -16.84
C GLU A 122 7.92 23.34 -17.92
N GLU A 123 9.20 23.51 -18.31
CA GLU A 123 9.62 24.43 -19.37
C GLU A 123 8.97 24.14 -20.73
N LEU A 124 8.59 22.88 -20.98
CA LEU A 124 7.87 22.51 -22.21
C LEU A 124 6.46 23.12 -22.27
N VAL A 125 5.78 23.26 -21.14
CA VAL A 125 4.41 23.75 -21.08
C VAL A 125 4.37 25.24 -20.81
N ASP A 126 5.08 25.69 -19.77
CA ASP A 126 4.99 27.05 -19.25
C ASP A 126 6.08 27.98 -19.83
N GLY A 127 7.04 27.43 -20.56
CA GLY A 127 8.25 28.15 -20.97
C GLY A 127 9.24 28.34 -19.82
N GLN A 128 10.25 29.19 -20.02
CA GLN A 128 11.24 29.45 -18.97
C GLN A 128 10.59 30.19 -17.79
N SER A 129 10.50 29.51 -16.65
CA SER A 129 10.06 30.07 -15.38
C SER A 129 11.26 30.23 -14.44
N ASN A 130 11.36 31.41 -13.82
CA ASN A 130 12.41 31.76 -12.87
C ASN A 130 11.92 31.74 -11.40
N ASP A 131 10.79 31.09 -11.12
CA ASP A 131 10.33 30.96 -9.73
C ASP A 131 11.26 30.02 -8.95
N GLN A 132 12.01 30.59 -8.02
CA GLN A 132 12.98 29.87 -7.20
C GLN A 132 12.33 29.09 -6.04
N TYR A 133 11.03 29.29 -5.80
CA TYR A 133 10.32 28.78 -4.62
C TYR A 133 9.15 27.86 -4.98
N VAL A 134 9.19 27.21 -6.15
CA VAL A 134 8.24 26.15 -6.52
C VAL A 134 8.28 25.05 -5.46
N LEU A 135 7.10 24.62 -4.99
CA LEU A 135 6.97 23.58 -3.96
C LEU A 135 7.41 22.22 -4.52
N GLU A 136 8.54 21.71 -4.03
CA GLU A 136 8.99 20.34 -4.28
C GLU A 136 8.51 19.40 -3.17
N LEU A 137 7.76 18.36 -3.54
CA LEU A 137 7.28 17.34 -2.62
C LEU A 137 8.27 16.16 -2.57
N ASP A 138 9.15 16.16 -1.57
CA ASP A 138 10.11 15.07 -1.32
C ASP A 138 9.75 14.26 -0.07
N PHE A 139 9.34 13.01 -0.29
CA PHE A 139 9.02 12.05 0.77
C PHE A 139 10.20 11.11 1.12
N GLU A 140 11.33 11.19 0.43
CA GLU A 140 12.47 10.31 0.68
C GLU A 140 13.05 10.47 2.10
N PRO A 141 13.30 11.69 2.62
CA PRO A 141 13.83 11.90 3.97
C PRO A 141 12.93 11.34 5.07
N PHE A 142 11.61 11.43 4.89
CA PHE A 142 10.61 10.96 5.87
C PHE A 142 10.57 9.42 5.98
N ASN A 143 11.11 8.71 4.99
CA ASN A 143 11.13 7.24 4.94
C ASN A 143 12.52 6.65 5.18
N ALA A 144 13.52 7.46 5.57
CA ALA A 144 14.91 7.01 5.70
C ALA A 144 15.13 5.98 6.81
N THR A 145 14.27 5.97 7.83
CA THR A 145 14.32 5.01 8.95
C THR A 145 13.79 3.64 8.57
N PHE A 146 13.01 3.54 7.48
CA PHE A 146 12.48 2.27 7.01
C PHE A 146 13.46 1.60 6.04
N PRO A 147 13.81 0.33 6.25
CA PRO A 147 14.66 -0.37 5.32
C PRO A 147 13.97 -0.52 3.96
N ARG A 148 14.71 -0.33 2.87
CA ARG A 148 14.19 -0.46 1.50
C ARG A 148 14.76 -1.70 0.81
N PRO A 149 13.92 -2.61 0.28
CA PRO A 149 14.41 -3.74 -0.48
C PRO A 149 14.99 -3.27 -1.82
N SER A 150 16.21 -3.69 -2.15
CA SER A 150 16.90 -3.31 -3.40
C SER A 150 16.66 -4.29 -4.55
N ARG A 151 16.01 -5.43 -4.31
CA ARG A 151 15.73 -6.46 -5.33
C ARG A 151 14.33 -6.27 -5.92
N THR A 152 14.25 -6.26 -7.25
CA THR A 152 12.97 -6.17 -7.96
C THR A 152 11.99 -7.30 -7.61
N SER A 153 12.49 -8.51 -7.29
CA SER A 153 11.67 -9.64 -6.84
C SER A 153 10.94 -9.40 -5.50
N SER A 154 11.34 -8.38 -4.73
CA SER A 154 10.72 -8.04 -3.45
C SER A 154 9.56 -7.04 -3.59
N ILE A 155 9.34 -6.47 -4.78
CA ILE A 155 8.21 -5.56 -5.02
C ILE A 155 6.90 -6.33 -4.80
N GLY A 156 5.99 -5.76 -4.01
CA GLY A 156 4.72 -6.40 -3.61
C GLY A 156 4.83 -7.33 -2.39
N ASN A 157 6.05 -7.65 -1.91
CA ASN A 157 6.28 -8.56 -0.78
C ASN A 157 6.77 -7.83 0.48
N GLY A 158 6.22 -6.63 0.74
CA GLY A 158 6.68 -5.74 1.81
C GLY A 158 6.55 -6.34 3.22
N VAL A 159 5.48 -7.10 3.49
CA VAL A 159 5.24 -7.72 4.80
C VAL A 159 6.35 -8.73 5.16
N GLN A 160 6.79 -9.55 4.20
CA GLN A 160 7.89 -10.50 4.43
C GLN A 160 9.20 -9.79 4.76
N PHE A 161 9.44 -8.63 4.14
CA PHE A 161 10.61 -7.82 4.41
C PHE A 161 10.53 -7.15 5.79
N LEU A 162 9.36 -6.63 6.16
CA LEU A 162 9.11 -6.08 7.49
C LEU A 162 9.27 -7.15 8.58
N ASN A 163 8.73 -8.35 8.38
CA ASN A 163 8.87 -9.47 9.33
C ASN A 163 10.34 -9.84 9.54
N ARG A 164 11.14 -9.89 8.46
CA ARG A 164 12.60 -10.11 8.56
C ARG A 164 13.30 -9.00 9.34
N HIS A 165 12.91 -7.75 9.10
CA HIS A 165 13.49 -6.61 9.80
C HIS A 165 13.16 -6.62 11.30
N LEU A 166 11.88 -6.82 11.65
CA LEU A 166 11.41 -6.90 13.04
C LEU A 166 12.09 -8.05 13.79
N SER A 167 12.12 -9.26 13.20
CA SER A 167 12.82 -10.42 13.78
C SER A 167 14.30 -10.12 13.99
N SER A 168 14.98 -9.49 13.03
CA SER A 168 16.39 -9.11 13.20
C SER A 168 16.61 -8.05 14.29
N ILE A 169 15.68 -7.13 14.52
CA ILE A 169 15.77 -6.14 15.60
C ILE A 169 15.55 -6.81 16.95
N MET A 170 14.49 -7.60 17.08
CA MET A 170 14.16 -8.36 18.29
C MET A 170 15.28 -9.32 18.70
N PHE A 171 15.98 -9.93 17.73
CA PHE A 171 17.12 -10.80 18.03
C PHE A 171 18.32 -10.04 18.62
N ARG A 172 18.54 -8.78 18.21
CA ARG A 172 19.71 -7.99 18.61
C ARG A 172 19.55 -7.28 19.95
N ASN A 173 18.31 -6.93 20.33
CA ASN A 173 18.05 -6.15 21.53
C ASN A 173 16.85 -6.71 22.30
N ARG A 174 17.08 -7.13 23.55
CA ARG A 174 16.03 -7.67 24.43
C ARG A 174 15.01 -6.62 24.86
N ASP A 175 15.37 -5.35 24.88
CA ASP A 175 14.44 -4.26 25.21
C ASP A 175 13.37 -4.09 24.11
N CYS A 176 13.62 -4.62 22.90
CA CYS A 176 12.65 -4.61 21.80
C CYS A 176 11.44 -5.54 22.01
N PHE A 177 11.41 -6.34 23.08
CA PHE A 177 10.22 -7.11 23.45
C PHE A 177 9.24 -6.34 24.33
N GLU A 178 9.65 -5.23 24.96
CA GLU A 178 8.74 -4.41 25.78
C GLU A 178 7.53 -3.91 24.98
N PRO A 179 7.68 -3.39 23.74
CA PRO A 179 6.52 -3.01 22.93
C PRO A 179 5.56 -4.17 22.63
N LEU A 180 6.07 -5.41 22.50
CA LEU A 180 5.22 -6.58 22.29
C LEU A 180 4.44 -6.94 23.55
N LEU A 181 5.08 -6.86 24.72
CA LEU A 181 4.42 -7.06 26.00
C LEU A 181 3.33 -6.01 26.22
N ASP A 182 3.67 -4.73 26.01
CA ASP A 182 2.73 -3.63 26.17
C ASP A 182 1.57 -3.73 25.19
N PHE A 183 1.84 -4.13 23.95
CA PHE A 183 0.80 -4.42 22.96
C PHE A 183 -0.17 -5.51 23.46
N LEU A 184 0.34 -6.65 23.93
CA LEU A 184 -0.49 -7.75 24.43
C LEU A 184 -1.29 -7.38 25.69
N ARG A 185 -0.75 -6.52 26.56
CA ARG A 185 -1.42 -6.06 27.79
C ARG A 185 -2.46 -4.97 27.53
N ALA A 186 -2.19 -4.09 26.57
CA ALA A 186 -3.10 -3.01 26.21
C ALA A 186 -4.29 -3.52 25.39
N HIS A 187 -4.24 -4.76 24.88
CA HIS A 187 -5.24 -5.31 23.99
C HIS A 187 -6.57 -5.55 24.69
N LYS A 188 -7.61 -4.82 24.24
CA LYS A 188 -8.96 -4.87 24.80
C LYS A 188 -9.99 -4.75 23.69
N HIS A 189 -11.11 -5.45 23.84
CA HIS A 189 -12.27 -5.27 22.98
C HIS A 189 -13.54 -5.07 23.83
N LYS A 190 -14.26 -3.96 23.59
CA LYS A 190 -15.47 -3.57 24.35
C LYS A 190 -15.27 -3.64 25.88
N GLY A 191 -14.12 -3.17 26.37
CA GLY A 191 -13.77 -3.17 27.80
C GLY A 191 -13.29 -4.51 28.36
N HIS A 192 -13.38 -5.61 27.61
CA HIS A 192 -12.84 -6.91 28.01
C HIS A 192 -11.37 -7.00 27.64
N VAL A 193 -10.53 -7.38 28.61
CA VAL A 193 -9.10 -7.59 28.40
C VAL A 193 -8.89 -8.88 27.62
N LEU A 194 -7.98 -8.84 26.65
CA LEU A 194 -7.58 -9.99 25.86
C LEU A 194 -6.09 -10.27 26.08
N MET A 195 -5.66 -11.50 25.79
CA MET A 195 -4.28 -11.95 25.88
C MET A 195 -3.70 -11.93 27.29
N LEU A 196 -3.21 -10.78 27.78
CA LEU A 196 -2.49 -10.64 29.06
C LEU A 196 -3.20 -9.65 29.98
N ASN A 197 -3.37 -9.99 31.25
CA ASN A 197 -3.87 -9.07 32.27
C ASN A 197 -2.75 -8.40 33.08
N ASP A 198 -3.15 -7.55 34.02
CA ASP A 198 -2.24 -6.72 34.84
C ASP A 198 -1.29 -7.52 35.75
N ARG A 199 -1.49 -8.84 35.91
CA ARG A 199 -0.56 -9.70 36.68
C ARG A 199 0.78 -9.89 35.97
N ILE A 200 0.85 -9.62 34.66
CA ILE A 200 2.06 -9.72 33.86
C ILE A 200 2.52 -8.30 33.50
N TYR A 201 3.45 -7.76 34.29
CA TYR A 201 3.94 -6.38 34.16
C TYR A 201 5.38 -6.28 33.64
N SER A 202 6.05 -7.40 33.37
CA SER A 202 7.44 -7.43 32.89
C SER A 202 7.75 -8.68 32.08
N MET A 203 8.78 -8.61 31.24
CA MET A 203 9.24 -9.72 30.41
C MET A 203 9.62 -10.99 31.21
N PRO A 204 10.36 -10.90 32.33
CA PRO A 204 10.65 -12.09 33.15
C PRO A 204 9.38 -12.73 33.74
N ARG A 205 8.38 -11.90 34.09
CA ARG A 205 7.10 -12.41 34.60
C ARG A 205 6.32 -13.13 33.50
N LEU A 206 6.31 -12.60 32.27
CA LEU A 206 5.69 -13.24 31.11
C LEU A 206 6.32 -14.60 30.84
N GLN A 207 7.66 -14.68 30.77
CA GLN A 207 8.37 -15.95 30.55
C GLN A 207 8.04 -16.98 31.63
N SER A 208 8.09 -16.59 32.90
CA SER A 208 7.73 -17.48 34.01
C SER A 208 6.27 -17.96 33.95
N ALA A 209 5.34 -17.07 33.56
CA ALA A 209 3.93 -17.43 33.40
C ALA A 209 3.72 -18.40 32.23
N LEU A 210 4.40 -18.18 31.09
CA LEU A 210 4.33 -19.06 29.91
C LEU A 210 4.84 -20.47 30.23
N THR A 211 6.00 -20.61 30.88
CA THR A 211 6.52 -21.94 31.28
C THR A 211 5.58 -22.66 32.26
N LYS A 212 4.95 -21.91 33.18
CA LYS A 212 3.96 -22.49 34.11
C LYS A 212 2.69 -22.96 33.37
N ALA A 213 2.19 -22.16 32.44
CA ALA A 213 1.02 -22.48 31.64
C ALA A 213 1.29 -23.68 30.72
N GLU A 214 2.46 -23.75 30.09
CA GLU A 214 2.90 -24.91 29.29
C GLU A 214 2.87 -26.20 30.11
N GLY A 215 3.49 -26.22 31.29
CA GLY A 215 3.50 -27.40 32.16
C GLY A 215 2.13 -27.78 32.73
N TYR A 216 1.18 -26.84 32.77
CA TYR A 216 -0.21 -27.09 33.13
C TYR A 216 -0.98 -27.70 31.95
N LEU A 217 -0.91 -27.08 30.76
CA LEU A 217 -1.60 -27.54 29.55
C LEU A 217 -1.13 -28.91 29.08
N ALA A 218 0.16 -29.24 29.27
CA ALA A 218 0.71 -30.55 28.91
C ALA A 218 0.05 -31.73 29.66
N LYS A 219 -0.71 -31.46 30.74
CA LYS A 219 -1.46 -32.47 31.49
C LYS A 219 -2.89 -32.66 31.01
N LEU A 220 -3.40 -31.73 30.19
CA LEU A 220 -4.76 -31.76 29.67
C LEU A 220 -4.81 -32.49 28.32
N SER A 221 -6.01 -32.88 27.91
CA SER A 221 -6.23 -33.34 26.53
C SER A 221 -6.16 -32.16 25.58
N ALA A 222 -5.63 -32.35 24.37
CA ALA A 222 -5.52 -31.29 23.36
C ALA A 222 -6.90 -30.68 22.98
N ASP A 223 -7.96 -31.48 23.09
CA ASP A 223 -9.34 -31.08 22.77
C ASP A 223 -10.07 -30.43 23.96
N THR A 224 -9.44 -30.32 25.13
CA THR A 224 -10.05 -29.70 26.31
C THR A 224 -10.43 -28.24 25.99
N PRO A 225 -11.71 -27.84 26.12
CA PRO A 225 -12.16 -26.47 25.85
C PRO A 225 -11.54 -25.44 26.80
N TYR A 226 -11.28 -24.22 26.30
CA TYR A 226 -10.73 -23.11 27.10
C TYR A 226 -11.52 -22.84 28.39
N SER A 227 -12.84 -22.95 28.34
CA SER A 227 -13.73 -22.71 29.49
C SER A 227 -13.45 -23.62 30.69
N GLU A 228 -12.85 -24.80 30.50
CA GLU A 228 -12.55 -25.72 31.59
C GLU A 228 -11.35 -25.29 32.43
N PHE A 229 -10.41 -24.54 31.84
CA PHE A 229 -9.17 -24.09 32.50
C PHE A 229 -9.01 -22.56 32.55
N GLU A 230 -10.01 -21.81 32.11
CA GLU A 230 -10.03 -20.34 32.07
C GLU A 230 -9.66 -19.71 33.41
N HIS A 231 -10.23 -20.19 34.52
CA HIS A 231 -9.97 -19.62 35.85
C HIS A 231 -8.50 -19.75 36.25
N ASP A 232 -7.90 -20.93 36.06
CA ASP A 232 -6.49 -21.18 36.36
C ASP A 232 -5.58 -20.28 35.50
N PHE A 233 -5.95 -20.08 34.23
CA PHE A 233 -5.23 -19.21 33.30
C PHE A 233 -5.27 -17.74 33.69
N GLN A 234 -6.44 -17.23 34.09
CA GLN A 234 -6.59 -15.86 34.57
C GLN A 234 -5.72 -15.58 35.80
N VAL A 235 -5.60 -16.56 36.71
CA VAL A 235 -4.71 -16.48 37.89
C VAL A 235 -3.24 -16.42 37.47
N MET A 236 -2.86 -17.12 36.40
CA MET A 236 -1.51 -17.06 35.82
C MET A 236 -1.24 -15.77 35.03
N GLY A 237 -2.29 -15.05 34.64
CA GLY A 237 -2.23 -13.77 33.96
C GLY A 237 -2.68 -13.78 32.51
N PHE A 238 -3.25 -14.88 32.03
CA PHE A 238 -3.71 -15.07 30.66
C PHE A 238 -5.23 -14.92 30.58
N GLU A 239 -5.69 -14.00 29.73
CA GLU A 239 -7.10 -13.83 29.39
C GLU A 239 -7.43 -14.61 28.10
N ARG A 240 -8.67 -14.51 27.61
CA ARG A 240 -9.09 -15.15 26.35
C ARG A 240 -8.33 -14.59 25.13
N GLY A 241 -8.29 -15.38 24.05
CA GLY A 241 -7.68 -14.98 22.77
C GLY A 241 -6.47 -15.82 22.35
N TRP A 242 -6.09 -16.85 23.14
CA TRP A 242 -4.97 -17.75 22.83
C TRP A 242 -5.38 -19.01 22.04
N GLY A 243 -6.66 -19.37 22.08
CA GLY A 243 -7.16 -20.61 21.47
C GLY A 243 -8.51 -21.02 22.05
N ASP A 244 -9.27 -21.81 21.29
CA ASP A 244 -10.51 -22.46 21.72
C ASP A 244 -10.28 -23.74 22.52
N THR A 245 -9.17 -24.44 22.29
CA THR A 245 -8.79 -25.67 23.00
C THR A 245 -7.40 -25.59 23.61
N ALA A 246 -7.12 -26.45 24.59
CA ALA A 246 -5.81 -26.55 25.26
C ALA A 246 -4.66 -26.75 24.26
N GLY A 247 -4.85 -27.58 23.22
CA GLY A 247 -3.84 -27.79 22.18
C GLY A 247 -3.51 -26.52 21.40
N ARG A 248 -4.53 -25.72 21.04
CA ARG A 248 -4.31 -24.47 20.30
C ARG A 248 -3.68 -23.37 21.15
N VAL A 249 -4.10 -23.27 22.41
CA VAL A 249 -3.47 -22.37 23.39
C VAL A 249 -1.99 -22.73 23.55
N LEU A 250 -1.68 -24.02 23.67
CA LEU A 250 -0.31 -24.51 23.81
C LEU A 250 0.53 -24.13 22.58
N GLU A 251 0.03 -24.36 21.37
CA GLU A 251 0.71 -23.94 20.13
C GLU A 251 1.01 -22.43 20.12
N MET A 252 0.05 -21.60 20.51
CA MET A 252 0.22 -20.14 20.52
C MET A 252 1.23 -19.68 21.58
N MET A 253 1.26 -20.36 22.74
CA MET A 253 2.27 -20.11 23.77
C MET A 253 3.66 -20.56 23.35
N HIS A 254 3.80 -21.69 22.65
CA HIS A 254 5.05 -22.15 22.06
C HIS A 254 5.58 -21.15 21.03
N LEU A 255 4.73 -20.66 20.12
CA LEU A 255 5.13 -19.60 19.18
C LEU A 255 5.70 -18.37 19.89
N LEU A 256 5.05 -17.93 20.98
CA LEU A 256 5.56 -16.79 21.75
C LEU A 256 6.89 -17.13 22.45
N LEU A 257 7.01 -18.30 23.08
CA LEU A 257 8.26 -18.74 23.71
C LEU A 257 9.42 -18.81 22.70
N ASP A 258 9.16 -19.38 21.52
CA ASP A 258 10.13 -19.45 20.42
C ASP A 258 10.56 -18.06 19.98
N ILE A 259 9.61 -17.12 19.82
CA ILE A 259 9.93 -15.71 19.51
C ILE A 259 10.77 -15.07 20.62
N LEU A 260 10.47 -15.31 21.90
CA LEU A 260 11.24 -14.73 23.00
C LEU A 260 12.65 -15.32 23.12
N GLN A 261 12.86 -16.56 22.67
CA GLN A 261 14.15 -17.25 22.69
C GLN A 261 14.99 -16.94 21.45
N ALA A 262 14.40 -17.06 20.27
CA ALA A 262 15.04 -16.89 18.97
C ALA A 262 14.01 -16.42 17.91
N PRO A 263 13.76 -15.10 17.79
CA PRO A 263 12.81 -14.58 16.81
C PRO A 263 13.20 -14.95 15.38
N ASP A 264 12.30 -15.60 14.66
CA ASP A 264 12.38 -15.75 13.21
C ASP A 264 11.16 -15.12 12.51
N PRO A 265 11.28 -14.77 11.21
CA PRO A 265 10.22 -14.06 10.50
C PRO A 265 8.91 -14.86 10.38
N THR A 266 9.00 -16.19 10.29
CA THR A 266 7.85 -17.08 10.08
C THR A 266 7.04 -17.23 11.36
N SER A 267 7.73 -17.44 12.49
CA SER A 267 7.07 -17.54 13.79
C SER A 267 6.43 -16.21 14.19
N LEU A 268 7.12 -15.08 13.94
CA LEU A 268 6.56 -13.75 14.21
C LEU A 268 5.29 -13.47 13.38
N GLU A 269 5.31 -13.78 12.08
CA GLU A 269 4.15 -13.64 11.20
C GLU A 269 2.99 -14.53 11.65
N THR A 270 3.29 -15.79 12.00
CA THR A 270 2.30 -16.77 12.45
C THR A 270 1.67 -16.34 13.77
N PHE A 271 2.48 -15.83 14.71
CA PHE A 271 1.99 -15.34 15.99
C PHE A 271 1.10 -14.10 15.80
N LEU A 272 1.60 -13.05 15.14
CA LEU A 272 0.85 -11.81 14.93
C LEU A 272 -0.45 -12.02 14.14
N SER A 273 -0.45 -12.94 13.16
CA SER A 273 -1.67 -13.28 12.39
C SER A 273 -2.70 -14.10 13.17
N ARG A 274 -2.31 -14.72 14.30
CA ARG A 274 -3.22 -15.45 15.18
C ARG A 274 -3.84 -14.56 16.25
N ILE A 275 -3.22 -13.43 16.61
CA ILE A 275 -3.76 -12.51 17.61
C ILE A 275 -5.11 -11.96 17.14
N PRO A 276 -6.17 -12.04 17.95
CA PRO A 276 -7.49 -11.55 17.58
C PRO A 276 -7.52 -10.02 17.61
N MET A 277 -7.10 -9.37 16.51
CA MET A 277 -7.02 -7.90 16.41
C MET A 277 -8.23 -7.25 15.75
N VAL A 278 -8.85 -7.92 14.77
CA VAL A 278 -9.84 -7.30 13.89
C VAL A 278 -11.25 -7.74 14.31
N PHE A 279 -12.08 -6.78 14.72
CA PHE A 279 -13.49 -7.02 15.09
C PHE A 279 -14.44 -6.12 14.31
N ASN A 280 -14.18 -4.82 14.34
CA ASN A 280 -14.89 -3.77 13.65
C ASN A 280 -14.06 -3.28 12.46
N VAL A 281 -14.61 -3.43 11.25
CA VAL A 281 -13.95 -3.02 10.01
C VAL A 281 -14.78 -1.95 9.32
N VAL A 282 -14.11 -0.90 8.86
CA VAL A 282 -14.72 0.17 8.08
C VAL A 282 -14.08 0.21 6.70
N ILE A 283 -14.89 0.17 5.64
CA ILE A 283 -14.45 0.19 4.25
C ILE A 283 -15.04 1.42 3.57
N LEU A 284 -14.21 2.30 3.02
CA LEU A 284 -14.62 3.56 2.39
C LEU A 284 -14.72 3.37 0.88
N SER A 285 -15.87 3.70 0.31
CA SER A 285 -16.10 3.76 -1.14
C SER A 285 -17.13 4.86 -1.43
N VAL A 286 -16.66 6.11 -1.57
CA VAL A 286 -17.53 7.29 -1.45
C VAL A 286 -18.32 7.58 -2.72
N HIS A 287 -17.66 7.66 -3.89
CA HIS A 287 -18.32 7.95 -5.16
C HIS A 287 -19.18 6.79 -5.70
N GLY A 288 -19.90 7.08 -6.79
CA GLY A 288 -20.70 6.10 -7.52
C GLY A 288 -22.04 5.79 -6.86
N TYR A 289 -22.78 4.86 -7.47
CA TYR A 289 -24.04 4.36 -6.93
C TYR A 289 -23.77 3.05 -6.19
N PHE A 290 -23.34 3.14 -4.93
CA PHE A 290 -23.04 1.94 -4.16
C PHE A 290 -24.32 1.23 -3.69
N GLY A 291 -24.53 -0.01 -4.14
CA GLY A 291 -25.69 -0.84 -3.81
C GLY A 291 -25.57 -2.26 -4.36
N GLN A 292 -26.52 -3.13 -4.04
CA GLN A 292 -26.44 -4.55 -4.38
C GLN A 292 -27.25 -4.95 -5.62
N ALA A 293 -28.18 -4.11 -6.05
CA ALA A 293 -29.04 -4.38 -7.20
C ALA A 293 -29.30 -3.10 -8.01
N LYS A 294 -29.40 -3.25 -9.34
CA LYS A 294 -29.74 -2.18 -10.29
C LYS A 294 -28.76 -1.00 -10.31
N VAL A 295 -27.51 -1.20 -9.87
CA VAL A 295 -26.47 -0.15 -9.86
C VAL A 295 -25.37 -0.36 -10.91
N LEU A 296 -25.09 -1.60 -11.31
CA LEU A 296 -24.02 -1.90 -12.27
C LEU A 296 -24.33 -1.25 -13.63
N GLY A 297 -23.35 -0.54 -14.19
CA GLY A 297 -23.50 0.22 -15.43
C GLY A 297 -23.94 1.67 -15.25
N LEU A 298 -24.29 2.09 -14.03
CA LEU A 298 -24.47 3.51 -13.73
C LEU A 298 -23.11 4.25 -13.75
N PRO A 299 -23.11 5.59 -13.93
CA PRO A 299 -21.88 6.38 -13.89
C PRO A 299 -21.05 6.13 -12.62
N ASP A 300 -19.73 6.02 -12.80
CA ASP A 300 -18.75 5.72 -11.76
C ASP A 300 -19.06 4.44 -10.95
N THR A 301 -19.77 3.49 -11.57
CA THR A 301 -20.22 2.26 -10.91
C THR A 301 -19.84 1.02 -11.71
N GLY A 302 -18.87 0.25 -11.19
CA GLY A 302 -18.31 -0.90 -11.89
C GLY A 302 -17.64 -1.92 -10.98
N GLY A 303 -16.49 -2.44 -11.41
CA GLY A 303 -15.78 -3.55 -10.76
C GLY A 303 -15.43 -3.30 -9.27
N GLN A 304 -15.23 -2.05 -8.86
CA GLN A 304 -14.99 -1.68 -7.46
C GLN A 304 -16.12 -2.14 -6.52
N ILE A 305 -17.39 -2.02 -6.93
CA ILE A 305 -18.51 -2.47 -6.09
C ILE A 305 -18.48 -3.98 -5.92
N VAL A 306 -18.31 -4.71 -7.03
CA VAL A 306 -18.26 -6.17 -7.03
C VAL A 306 -17.11 -6.65 -6.15
N TYR A 307 -15.93 -6.05 -6.31
CA TYR A 307 -14.75 -6.32 -5.48
C TYR A 307 -15.06 -6.17 -3.99
N ILE A 308 -15.65 -5.04 -3.58
CA ILE A 308 -15.91 -4.77 -2.15
C ILE A 308 -16.99 -5.73 -1.60
N LEU A 309 -18.06 -5.99 -2.35
CA LEU A 309 -19.12 -6.90 -1.88
C LEU A 309 -18.60 -8.33 -1.68
N ASP A 310 -17.72 -8.82 -2.58
CA ASP A 310 -17.10 -10.13 -2.43
C ASP A 310 -16.04 -10.15 -1.32
N GLN A 311 -15.23 -9.08 -1.22
CA GLN A 311 -14.25 -8.90 -0.15
C GLN A 311 -14.92 -8.97 1.22
N VAL A 312 -16.03 -8.28 1.42
CA VAL A 312 -16.73 -8.24 2.70
C VAL A 312 -17.26 -9.61 3.12
N ARG A 313 -17.78 -10.41 2.16
CA ARG A 313 -18.25 -11.78 2.44
C ARG A 313 -17.09 -12.68 2.88
N ALA A 314 -15.98 -12.63 2.14
CA ALA A 314 -14.80 -13.42 2.49
C ALA A 314 -14.21 -12.98 3.83
N LEU A 315 -14.14 -11.68 4.07
CA LEU A 315 -13.58 -11.09 5.29
C LEU A 315 -14.42 -11.41 6.52
N GLU A 316 -15.74 -11.35 6.44
CA GLU A 316 -16.62 -11.73 7.55
C GLU A 316 -16.41 -13.19 7.95
N ASN A 317 -16.35 -14.10 6.98
CA ASN A 317 -16.13 -15.52 7.24
C ASN A 317 -14.77 -15.79 7.90
N GLU A 318 -13.70 -15.14 7.42
CA GLU A 318 -12.37 -15.27 8.00
C GLU A 318 -12.33 -14.71 9.44
N ILE A 319 -12.94 -13.55 9.69
CA ILE A 319 -12.98 -12.96 11.04
C ILE A 319 -13.73 -13.88 12.01
N LEU A 320 -14.92 -14.37 11.63
CA LEU A 320 -15.71 -15.31 12.44
C LEU A 320 -14.93 -16.60 12.73
N MET A 321 -14.25 -17.15 11.72
CA MET A 321 -13.41 -18.33 11.89
C MET A 321 -12.27 -18.06 12.88
N ARG A 322 -11.56 -16.94 12.74
CA ARG A 322 -10.45 -16.56 13.63
C ARG A 322 -10.90 -16.34 15.06
N HIS A 323 -12.00 -15.63 15.28
CA HIS A 323 -12.55 -15.44 16.63
C HIS A 323 -12.90 -16.76 17.29
N LYS A 324 -13.59 -17.64 16.55
CA LYS A 324 -13.92 -18.98 17.04
C LYS A 324 -12.65 -19.76 17.39
N GLN A 325 -11.66 -19.80 16.51
CA GLN A 325 -10.39 -20.50 16.76
C GLN A 325 -9.62 -19.93 17.96
N GLN A 326 -9.82 -18.66 18.32
CA GLN A 326 -9.19 -18.04 19.48
C GLN A 326 -10.04 -18.09 20.76
N GLY A 327 -11.14 -18.85 20.75
CA GLY A 327 -12.02 -19.02 21.91
C GLY A 327 -12.82 -17.75 22.25
N LEU A 328 -13.06 -16.89 21.25
CA LEU A 328 -13.82 -15.66 21.41
C LEU A 328 -15.24 -15.81 20.88
N ASP A 329 -16.21 -15.42 21.70
CA ASP A 329 -17.62 -15.28 21.32
C ASP A 329 -17.92 -13.79 21.10
N VAL A 330 -17.31 -13.22 20.07
CA VAL A 330 -17.46 -11.81 19.69
C VAL A 330 -18.11 -11.72 18.33
N THR A 331 -19.13 -10.88 18.22
CA THR A 331 -19.77 -10.58 16.94
C THR A 331 -18.98 -9.47 16.23
N PRO A 332 -18.39 -9.73 15.05
CA PRO A 332 -17.73 -8.69 14.28
C PRO A 332 -18.74 -7.72 13.69
N ARG A 333 -18.28 -6.57 13.20
CA ARG A 333 -19.12 -5.60 12.49
C ARG A 333 -18.34 -5.03 11.32
N ILE A 334 -18.89 -5.13 10.12
CA ILE A 334 -18.26 -4.57 8.91
C ILE A 334 -19.18 -3.50 8.34
N LEU A 335 -18.66 -2.28 8.17
CA LEU A 335 -19.39 -1.16 7.59
C LEU A 335 -18.74 -0.75 6.28
N VAL A 336 -19.48 -0.85 5.18
CA VAL A 336 -19.11 -0.23 3.90
C VAL A 336 -19.73 1.16 3.85
N VAL A 337 -18.89 2.17 4.06
CA VAL A 337 -19.31 3.56 4.15
C VAL A 337 -19.21 4.22 2.79
N THR A 338 -20.33 4.80 2.35
CA THR A 338 -20.52 5.38 1.02
C THR A 338 -21.45 6.58 1.08
N ARG A 339 -21.64 7.28 -0.04
CA ARG A 339 -22.51 8.44 -0.11
C ARG A 339 -24.00 8.04 -0.14
N LEU A 340 -24.81 8.73 0.65
CA LEU A 340 -26.27 8.71 0.54
C LEU A 340 -26.72 9.63 -0.58
N ILE A 341 -27.52 9.09 -1.53
CA ILE A 341 -28.05 9.83 -2.69
C ILE A 341 -29.58 9.82 -2.60
N PRO A 342 -30.20 10.86 -2.01
CA PRO A 342 -31.65 10.92 -1.80
C PRO A 342 -32.49 10.76 -3.06
N ASP A 343 -32.06 11.35 -4.18
CA ASP A 343 -32.83 11.37 -5.42
C ASP A 343 -32.54 10.16 -6.32
N ALA A 344 -31.76 9.16 -5.85
CA ALA A 344 -31.51 7.94 -6.58
C ALA A 344 -32.80 7.11 -6.71
N LYS A 345 -33.34 7.02 -7.92
CA LYS A 345 -34.56 6.25 -8.22
C LYS A 345 -34.20 4.85 -8.68
N GLY A 346 -34.94 3.85 -8.20
CA GLY A 346 -34.80 2.46 -8.63
C GLY A 346 -33.64 1.69 -7.98
N THR A 347 -32.86 2.33 -7.09
CA THR A 347 -31.80 1.70 -6.30
C THR A 347 -32.05 1.93 -4.80
N SER A 348 -31.26 1.27 -3.95
CA SER A 348 -31.27 1.46 -2.49
C SER A 348 -30.30 2.57 -2.02
N CYS A 349 -29.74 3.38 -2.94
CA CYS A 349 -28.73 4.38 -2.59
C CYS A 349 -29.25 5.53 -1.71
N ASN A 350 -30.57 5.63 -1.54
CA ASN A 350 -31.23 6.56 -0.62
C ASN A 350 -31.49 5.98 0.79
N GLN A 351 -31.18 4.70 1.02
CA GLN A 351 -31.36 4.03 2.31
C GLN A 351 -30.08 4.16 3.15
N ARG A 352 -30.18 4.74 4.35
CA ARG A 352 -29.04 4.96 5.25
C ARG A 352 -28.30 3.68 5.58
N LEU A 353 -29.00 2.59 5.89
CA LEU A 353 -28.40 1.33 6.29
C LEU A 353 -28.99 0.18 5.47
N GLU A 354 -28.14 -0.63 4.86
CA GLU A 354 -28.55 -1.78 4.06
C GLU A 354 -27.67 -2.99 4.40
N ARG A 355 -28.27 -4.13 4.75
CA ARG A 355 -27.52 -5.36 5.03
C ARG A 355 -26.94 -5.95 3.74
N ILE A 356 -25.70 -6.40 3.79
CA ILE A 356 -25.05 -7.06 2.64
C ILE A 356 -25.53 -8.52 2.55
N SER A 357 -26.02 -8.90 1.39
CA SER A 357 -26.52 -10.25 1.10
C SER A 357 -25.38 -11.27 1.13
N GLY A 358 -25.63 -12.40 1.78
CA GLY A 358 -24.62 -13.42 2.06
C GLY A 358 -23.77 -13.15 3.30
N THR A 359 -24.13 -12.15 4.11
CA THR A 359 -23.42 -11.80 5.36
C THR A 359 -24.38 -11.71 6.56
N GLN A 360 -23.86 -11.86 7.77
CA GLN A 360 -24.61 -11.75 9.03
C GLN A 360 -24.46 -10.39 9.71
N HIS A 361 -23.28 -9.79 9.60
CA HIS A 361 -22.84 -8.65 10.37
C HIS A 361 -22.29 -7.50 9.51
N ALA A 362 -22.32 -7.63 8.18
CA ALA A 362 -21.88 -6.57 7.28
C ALA A 362 -23.04 -5.71 6.73
N HIS A 363 -22.84 -4.40 6.74
CA HIS A 363 -23.82 -3.40 6.31
C HIS A 363 -23.19 -2.31 5.45
N ILE A 364 -23.94 -1.79 4.50
CA ILE A 364 -23.64 -0.55 3.80
C ILE A 364 -24.21 0.59 4.64
N LEU A 365 -23.36 1.53 5.06
CA LEU A 365 -23.71 2.75 5.76
C LEU A 365 -23.58 3.94 4.81
N ARG A 366 -24.69 4.64 4.58
CA ARG A 366 -24.74 5.77 3.64
C ARG A 366 -24.85 7.09 4.39
N VAL A 367 -23.88 7.97 4.15
CA VAL A 367 -23.80 9.29 4.78
C VAL A 367 -23.99 10.36 3.69
N PRO A 368 -24.86 11.36 3.89
CA PRO A 368 -25.10 12.38 2.86
C PRO A 368 -23.92 13.34 2.74
N PHE A 369 -23.68 13.85 1.54
CA PHE A 369 -22.89 15.07 1.38
C PHE A 369 -23.70 16.29 1.83
N ARG A 370 -23.03 17.23 2.49
CA ARG A 370 -23.63 18.45 3.02
C ARG A 370 -22.81 19.68 2.64
N THR A 371 -23.51 20.79 2.51
CA THR A 371 -22.96 22.15 2.39
C THR A 371 -23.71 23.05 3.39
N ASP A 372 -23.33 24.32 3.48
CA ASP A 372 -24.07 25.31 4.29
C ASP A 372 -25.54 25.45 3.87
N LYS A 373 -25.87 25.07 2.63
CA LYS A 373 -27.25 25.08 2.07
C LYS A 373 -28.03 23.79 2.34
N GLY A 374 -27.44 22.81 3.04
CA GLY A 374 -28.04 21.52 3.37
C GLY A 374 -27.50 20.35 2.55
N ILE A 375 -28.28 19.26 2.49
CA ILE A 375 -27.88 17.98 1.88
C ILE A 375 -27.87 18.05 0.35
N LEU A 376 -26.80 17.55 -0.27
CA LEU A 376 -26.70 17.40 -1.72
C LEU A 376 -27.41 16.13 -2.20
N ARG A 377 -28.51 16.34 -2.91
CA ARG A 377 -29.48 15.28 -3.23
C ARG A 377 -29.17 14.46 -4.49
N LYS A 378 -28.53 15.09 -5.48
CA LYS A 378 -28.22 14.51 -6.80
C LYS A 378 -26.85 13.82 -6.80
N TRP A 379 -26.67 12.86 -7.70
CA TRP A 379 -25.37 12.26 -7.97
C TRP A 379 -24.35 13.31 -8.44
N ILE A 380 -23.08 13.07 -8.11
CA ILE A 380 -21.92 13.92 -8.45
C ILE A 380 -20.85 12.98 -8.98
N SER A 381 -20.17 13.39 -10.05
CA SER A 381 -19.06 12.60 -10.62
C SER A 381 -17.93 12.46 -9.62
N ARG A 382 -17.21 11.34 -9.66
CA ARG A 382 -16.00 11.10 -8.87
C ARG A 382 -14.90 12.16 -9.06
N PHE A 383 -14.93 12.91 -10.18
CA PHE A 383 -14.02 14.03 -10.41
C PHE A 383 -14.40 15.32 -9.66
N ASP A 384 -15.65 15.42 -9.19
CA ASP A 384 -16.22 16.63 -8.58
C ASP A 384 -16.54 16.46 -7.08
N VAL A 385 -16.21 15.31 -6.46
CA VAL A 385 -16.55 15.03 -5.05
C VAL A 385 -15.66 15.76 -4.05
N TRP A 386 -14.49 16.25 -4.47
CA TRP A 386 -13.42 16.77 -3.60
C TRP A 386 -13.86 17.80 -2.56
N PRO A 387 -14.68 18.82 -2.89
CA PRO A 387 -15.06 19.85 -1.92
C PRO A 387 -15.90 19.32 -0.74
N TYR A 388 -16.43 18.10 -0.83
CA TYR A 388 -17.35 17.55 0.15
C TYR A 388 -16.70 16.51 1.08
N LEU A 389 -15.48 16.05 0.77
CA LEU A 389 -14.88 14.89 1.43
C LEU A 389 -14.50 15.17 2.89
N GLU A 390 -14.04 16.38 3.21
CA GLU A 390 -13.71 16.74 4.59
C GLU A 390 -14.95 16.72 5.49
N LYS A 391 -16.03 17.41 5.07
CA LYS A 391 -17.28 17.41 5.83
C LYS A 391 -17.92 16.03 5.90
N PHE A 392 -17.86 15.27 4.81
CA PHE A 392 -18.30 13.87 4.79
C PHE A 392 -17.51 13.02 5.80
N THR A 393 -16.20 13.24 5.95
CA THR A 393 -15.37 12.53 6.93
C THR A 393 -15.85 12.80 8.36
N GLU A 394 -16.17 14.05 8.69
CA GLU A 394 -16.71 14.40 10.02
C GLU A 394 -18.05 13.72 10.31
N ASP A 395 -18.97 13.79 9.36
CA ASP A 395 -20.30 13.19 9.47
C ASP A 395 -20.18 11.66 9.55
N ALA A 396 -19.35 11.06 8.69
CA ALA A 396 -19.09 9.62 8.68
C ALA A 396 -18.47 9.14 9.98
N ALA A 397 -17.52 9.88 10.57
CA ALA A 397 -16.92 9.52 11.85
C ALA A 397 -17.99 9.34 12.95
N SER A 398 -18.96 10.26 12.99
CA SER A 398 -20.04 10.25 13.98
C SER A 398 -21.00 9.07 13.75
N GLU A 399 -21.38 8.83 12.49
CA GLU A 399 -22.27 7.74 12.11
C GLU A 399 -21.63 6.36 12.31
N ILE A 400 -20.33 6.22 11.99
CA ILE A 400 -19.54 5.02 12.23
C ILE A 400 -19.48 4.72 13.73
N ALA A 401 -19.14 5.71 14.56
CA ALA A 401 -19.04 5.52 16.00
C ALA A 401 -20.39 5.09 16.62
N ALA A 402 -21.50 5.64 16.12
CA ALA A 402 -22.85 5.26 16.54
C ALA A 402 -23.20 3.81 16.17
N GLU A 403 -22.85 3.37 14.95
CA GLU A 403 -23.14 2.02 14.47
C GLU A 403 -22.23 0.94 15.07
N LEU A 404 -20.96 1.27 15.34
CA LEU A 404 -19.99 0.34 15.94
C LEU A 404 -20.07 0.30 17.46
N GLN A 405 -20.66 1.33 18.09
CA GLN A 405 -20.59 1.57 19.53
C GLN A 405 -19.14 1.58 20.05
N GLY A 406 -18.24 2.15 19.24
CA GLY A 406 -16.80 2.13 19.47
C GLY A 406 -16.03 2.61 18.24
N VAL A 407 -14.71 2.40 18.26
CA VAL A 407 -13.82 2.68 17.12
C VAL A 407 -13.57 1.41 16.30
N PRO A 408 -13.33 1.53 14.99
CA PRO A 408 -12.89 0.39 14.19
C PRO A 408 -11.45 0.00 14.54
N GLU A 409 -11.09 -1.28 14.36
CA GLU A 409 -9.68 -1.71 14.43
C GLU A 409 -8.98 -1.67 13.06
N LEU A 410 -9.74 -1.59 11.97
CA LEU A 410 -9.22 -1.49 10.61
C LEU A 410 -10.07 -0.57 9.73
N ILE A 411 -9.41 0.34 9.01
CA ILE A 411 -10.02 1.20 7.99
C ILE A 411 -9.40 0.91 6.63
N ILE A 412 -10.24 0.60 5.63
CA ILE A 412 -9.81 0.30 4.26
C ILE A 412 -10.36 1.37 3.30
N GLY A 413 -9.48 2.21 2.76
CA GLY A 413 -9.80 3.15 1.69
C GLY A 413 -9.89 2.46 0.33
N ASN A 414 -10.85 2.87 -0.51
CA ASN A 414 -10.94 2.42 -1.89
C ASN A 414 -11.02 3.61 -2.83
N TYR A 415 -10.19 3.58 -3.87
CA TYR A 415 -10.02 4.67 -4.84
C TYR A 415 -9.56 5.99 -4.18
N SER A 416 -9.33 7.03 -4.97
CA SER A 416 -8.70 8.26 -4.48
C SER A 416 -9.51 8.98 -3.40
N ASP A 417 -10.82 9.10 -3.58
CA ASP A 417 -11.73 9.74 -2.62
C ASP A 417 -11.88 8.91 -1.33
N GLY A 418 -12.06 7.59 -1.45
CA GLY A 418 -12.12 6.69 -0.30
C GLY A 418 -10.81 6.60 0.46
N ASN A 419 -9.66 6.64 -0.23
CA ASN A 419 -8.33 6.68 0.40
C ASN A 419 -8.10 8.00 1.16
N LEU A 420 -8.55 9.13 0.62
CA LEU A 420 -8.46 10.41 1.32
C LEU A 420 -9.29 10.40 2.60
N VAL A 421 -10.57 9.99 2.51
CA VAL A 421 -11.46 9.88 3.69
C VAL A 421 -10.91 8.87 4.70
N ALA A 422 -10.40 7.74 4.25
CA ALA A 422 -9.77 6.73 5.12
C ALA A 422 -8.55 7.31 5.86
N SER A 423 -7.73 8.11 5.19
CA SER A 423 -6.55 8.75 5.80
C SER A 423 -6.94 9.72 6.90
N LEU A 424 -7.96 10.55 6.66
CA LEU A 424 -8.48 11.50 7.65
C LEU A 424 -9.13 10.79 8.84
N LEU A 425 -9.93 9.74 8.59
CA LEU A 425 -10.55 8.94 9.66
C LEU A 425 -9.52 8.18 10.49
N ALA A 426 -8.55 7.53 9.84
CA ALA A 426 -7.50 6.78 10.52
C ALA A 426 -6.65 7.67 11.42
N HIS A 427 -6.28 8.86 10.95
CA HIS A 427 -5.57 9.85 11.75
C HIS A 427 -6.41 10.31 12.95
N LYS A 428 -7.70 10.63 12.74
CA LYS A 428 -8.61 11.11 13.79
C LYS A 428 -8.90 10.05 14.86
N MET A 429 -9.03 8.78 14.46
CA MET A 429 -9.42 7.68 15.35
C MET A 429 -8.23 6.88 15.91
N GLY A 430 -7.02 7.08 15.38
CA GLY A 430 -5.84 6.31 15.77
C GLY A 430 -5.89 4.84 15.33
N VAL A 431 -6.36 4.58 14.10
CA VAL A 431 -6.69 3.22 13.62
C VAL A 431 -5.76 2.79 12.48
N THR A 432 -5.48 1.49 12.40
CA THR A 432 -4.72 0.89 11.28
C THR A 432 -5.41 1.16 9.95
N GLN A 433 -4.65 1.69 8.98
CA GLN A 433 -5.15 2.05 7.66
C GLN A 433 -4.61 1.09 6.58
N CYS A 434 -5.49 0.72 5.66
CA CYS A 434 -5.18 0.09 4.38
C CYS A 434 -5.77 0.93 3.24
N THR A 435 -5.09 0.98 2.10
CA THR A 435 -5.56 1.70 0.91
C THR A 435 -5.52 0.81 -0.32
N ILE A 436 -6.61 0.78 -1.08
CA ILE A 436 -6.72 0.03 -2.34
C ILE A 436 -7.03 1.04 -3.45
N ALA A 437 -6.10 1.22 -4.38
CA ALA A 437 -6.25 2.25 -5.42
C ALA A 437 -7.36 1.92 -6.43
N HIS A 438 -7.55 0.66 -6.79
CA HIS A 438 -8.36 0.17 -7.95
C HIS A 438 -7.87 0.67 -9.32
N ALA A 439 -7.66 1.97 -9.46
CA ALA A 439 -7.06 2.61 -10.62
C ALA A 439 -6.31 3.88 -10.19
N LEU A 440 -5.30 4.25 -10.97
CA LEU A 440 -4.57 5.51 -10.84
C LEU A 440 -4.75 6.30 -12.13
N GLU A 441 -5.53 7.39 -12.07
CA GLU A 441 -5.95 8.13 -13.28
C GLU A 441 -4.78 8.76 -14.05
N LYS A 442 -3.67 9.08 -13.37
CA LYS A 442 -2.43 9.57 -13.98
C LYS A 442 -1.95 8.68 -15.14
N ASN A 443 -2.16 7.35 -15.08
CA ASN A 443 -1.71 6.43 -16.12
C ASN A 443 -2.76 6.16 -17.21
N LYS A 444 -3.99 6.68 -17.06
CA LYS A 444 -5.09 6.50 -18.02
C LYS A 444 -5.31 7.71 -18.92
N ILE A 445 -4.93 8.88 -18.42
CA ILE A 445 -5.15 10.17 -19.08
C ILE A 445 -3.82 10.72 -19.65
N SER A 446 -2.70 9.99 -19.47
CA SER A 446 -1.36 10.38 -19.94
C SER A 446 -1.17 10.23 -21.44
#